data_AF-A0A6P9DUK2-F1
#
_entry.id   AF-A0A6P9DUK2-F1
#
_cell.length_a   1.000
_cell.length_b   1.000
_cell.length_c   1.000
_cell.angle_alpha   90.00
_cell.angle_beta   90.00
_cell.angle_gamma   90.00
#
_symmetry.space_group_name_H-M   'P 1'
#
loop_
_entity.id
_entity.type
_entity.pdbx_description
1 polymer ?
#
loop_
_entity_poly.entity_id
_entity_poly.type
_entity_poly.pdbx_seq_one_letter_code
_entity_poly.pdbx_strand_id
1 'polypeptide(L)'
;MLPCSINSFLTGHWHVCVCVRKHHLSPPPSCDEAKETNVDCALVLELSETDPYFDTKKKLLQNKGFNPKERVSLKSSSCPSWISATLKVMLQIARIIHLDEVELYFCQDDACSPVEFYSPRNEVEALNSILSLLDILNSSGKCLQMNVLQELREAIVSMIRDVGDNNCVKTTILENHSVDKEECLLQWGERNGIRTRLQIAYVEGAGRGAIAREDLNVGDIALEIPVSIVISEELVYTSDMFHILEKIDGISFETMLLLWSMKERHNCTSKFKIYFDALPKNFNTGLSFGLDAIMALEGTLLFEEIVRAKEHLRGQYGELFPSLCDDHPDIFPRELYTWEQFLWACELWYSNSMNVMFPDGKLRTCLIPIAGFLNHSLHPHILQYGKVDTAANSLKFRLSRPCSAGEQCFLSYGHFSSSHLISFYGFLPQGDNPYDIIPVDIDATEDDSITSNSTHMVRGTWLLRNHNIFYYGLPLPLLDHLRRTQSPKLQYNTLLQANLENEMEVLGRLRSIFDCVMESLGAADLHDRENTSWDVRLAVEFKDLQRRIVSSILSSCDTGLKLLKNEWCRCLAEDSRG
;
A
#
# COMPACT_ATOMS: atom_id res chain seq x y z
N MET A 1 -24.99 -7.58 20.18
CA MET A 1 -24.01 -6.55 19.77
C MET A 1 -22.67 -7.25 19.79
N LEU A 2 -22.17 -7.61 18.61
CA LEU A 2 -20.99 -8.49 18.44
C LEU A 2 -19.70 -7.70 18.71
N PRO A 3 -18.67 -8.29 19.35
CA PRO A 3 -17.35 -7.69 19.42
C PRO A 3 -16.77 -7.63 18.01
N CYS A 4 -16.60 -6.43 17.48
CA CYS A 4 -15.91 -6.25 16.21
C CYS A 4 -14.42 -6.53 16.42
N SER A 5 -13.87 -7.50 15.66
CA SER A 5 -12.47 -7.94 15.72
C SER A 5 -11.51 -6.81 15.35
N ILE A 6 -10.21 -6.99 15.61
CA ILE A 6 -9.13 -6.09 15.14
C ILE A 6 -9.18 -5.84 13.62
N ASN A 7 -9.75 -6.78 12.85
CA ASN A 7 -10.06 -6.54 11.45
C ASN A 7 -10.99 -5.35 11.27
N SER A 8 -11.96 -5.07 12.13
CA SER A 8 -12.82 -3.88 12.00
C SER A 8 -12.10 -2.53 12.17
N PHE A 9 -10.89 -2.49 12.71
CA PHE A 9 -10.05 -1.27 12.72
C PHE A 9 -9.07 -1.23 11.56
N LEU A 10 -8.63 -2.40 11.08
CA LEU A 10 -7.82 -2.54 9.87
C LEU A 10 -8.65 -2.58 8.56
N THR A 11 -9.98 -2.75 8.66
CA THR A 11 -10.97 -2.90 7.57
C THR A 11 -12.25 -2.09 7.84
N GLY A 12 -12.20 -1.16 8.79
CA GLY A 12 -13.36 -0.40 9.29
C GLY A 12 -13.94 0.58 8.29
N HIS A 13 -14.97 0.14 7.57
CA HIS A 13 -15.86 0.98 6.75
C HIS A 13 -15.16 1.89 5.75
N TRP A 14 -14.10 1.36 5.15
CA TRP A 14 -13.62 1.75 3.85
C TRP A 14 -13.29 0.45 3.15
N HIS A 15 -13.86 0.18 1.99
CA HIS A 15 -13.50 -0.97 1.16
C HIS A 15 -12.05 -0.79 0.69
N VAL A 16 -11.08 -1.10 1.55
CA VAL A 16 -9.68 -1.30 1.15
C VAL A 16 -9.37 -2.74 1.47
N CYS A 17 -9.61 -3.58 0.48
CA CYS A 17 -9.23 -4.97 0.52
C CYS A 17 -7.69 -5.01 0.52
N VAL A 18 -7.07 -5.37 1.65
CA VAL A 18 -5.68 -5.87 1.62
C VAL A 18 -5.73 -7.27 1.00
N CYS A 19 -5.88 -7.30 -0.32
CA CYS A 19 -5.86 -8.51 -1.13
C CYS A 19 -4.41 -9.00 -1.24
N VAL A 20 -4.01 -9.89 -0.35
CA VAL A 20 -2.82 -10.73 -0.59
C VAL A 20 -3.19 -11.74 -1.68
N ARG A 21 -2.55 -11.59 -2.85
CA ARG A 21 -2.74 -12.43 -4.05
C ARG A 21 -2.62 -13.92 -3.71
N LYS A 22 -3.66 -14.72 -3.99
CA LYS A 22 -3.57 -16.18 -4.07
C LYS A 22 -2.85 -16.57 -5.36
N HIS A 23 -1.54 -16.76 -5.30
CA HIS A 23 -0.84 -17.54 -6.33
C HIS A 23 -1.11 -19.03 -6.09
N HIS A 24 -2.13 -19.57 -6.76
CA HIS A 24 -2.30 -21.00 -6.96
C HIS A 24 -1.35 -21.45 -8.09
N LEU A 25 -0.28 -22.16 -7.72
CA LEU A 25 0.44 -23.00 -8.67
C LEU A 25 -0.40 -24.28 -8.87
N SER A 26 -0.97 -24.45 -10.06
CA SER A 26 -1.65 -25.68 -10.45
C SER A 26 -0.66 -26.87 -10.43
N PRO A 27 -1.11 -28.10 -10.10
CA PRO A 27 -0.27 -29.29 -10.15
C PRO A 27 0.15 -29.60 -11.60
N PRO A 28 1.30 -30.27 -11.81
CA PRO A 28 1.81 -30.54 -13.16
C PRO A 28 0.86 -31.47 -13.94
N PRO A 29 0.60 -31.21 -15.23
CA PRO A 29 -0.17 -32.13 -16.05
C PRO A 29 0.64 -33.41 -16.31
N SER A 30 -0.07 -34.54 -16.31
CA SER A 30 0.45 -35.87 -16.62
C SER A 30 1.04 -35.93 -18.02
N CYS A 31 2.17 -36.65 -18.13
CA CYS A 31 2.89 -36.91 -19.37
C CYS A 31 2.02 -37.66 -20.38
N ASP A 32 1.80 -37.04 -21.54
CA ASP A 32 1.53 -37.75 -22.79
C ASP A 32 2.61 -37.36 -23.82
N GLU A 33 3.21 -38.38 -24.41
CA GLU A 33 4.27 -38.31 -25.41
C GLU A 33 3.77 -37.70 -26.73
N ALA A 34 4.43 -36.64 -27.23
CA ALA A 34 4.33 -36.25 -28.63
C ALA A 34 5.54 -35.42 -29.11
N LYS A 35 6.37 -36.09 -29.92
CA LYS A 35 7.18 -35.63 -31.08
C LYS A 35 7.80 -34.22 -31.07
N GLU A 36 9.14 -34.24 -31.12
CA GLU A 36 10.05 -33.13 -31.46
C GLU A 36 9.56 -32.30 -32.67
N THR A 37 9.12 -31.07 -32.39
CA THR A 37 9.17 -29.94 -33.32
C THR A 37 9.57 -28.69 -32.51
N ASN A 38 10.36 -27.78 -33.10
CA ASN A 38 10.88 -26.54 -32.50
C ASN A 38 9.90 -25.93 -31.48
N VAL A 39 10.17 -26.10 -30.18
CA VAL A 39 9.31 -25.55 -29.13
C VAL A 39 9.57 -24.05 -29.07
N ASP A 40 8.70 -23.27 -29.70
CA ASP A 40 8.67 -21.82 -29.54
C ASP A 40 8.52 -21.49 -28.05
N CYS A 41 9.61 -20.99 -27.48
CA CYS A 41 9.72 -20.56 -26.09
C CYS A 41 8.76 -19.37 -25.91
N ALA A 42 7.77 -19.47 -25.02
CA ALA A 42 6.73 -18.45 -24.86
C ALA A 42 6.44 -18.19 -23.39
N LEU A 43 6.20 -16.93 -23.06
CA LEU A 43 5.74 -16.49 -21.75
C LEU A 43 4.22 -16.30 -21.79
N VAL A 44 3.55 -16.70 -20.71
CA VAL A 44 2.10 -16.50 -20.56
C VAL A 44 1.89 -15.50 -19.45
N LEU A 45 1.34 -14.34 -19.80
CA LEU A 45 0.89 -13.33 -18.85
C LEU A 45 -0.61 -13.53 -18.64
N GLU A 46 -1.01 -13.76 -17.39
CA GLU A 46 -2.38 -14.15 -17.05
C GLU A 46 -2.94 -13.28 -15.92
N LEU A 47 -4.06 -12.63 -16.21
CA LEU A 47 -4.89 -11.97 -15.22
C LEU A 47 -5.66 -13.04 -14.44
N SER A 48 -5.48 -13.08 -13.12
CA SER A 48 -6.14 -14.07 -12.26
C SER A 48 -7.65 -13.86 -12.22
N GLU A 49 -8.43 -14.93 -12.44
CA GLU A 49 -9.90 -14.90 -12.30
C GLU A 49 -10.37 -14.57 -10.87
N THR A 50 -9.49 -14.69 -9.87
CA THR A 50 -9.77 -14.31 -8.47
C THR A 50 -9.42 -12.86 -8.15
N ASP A 51 -8.94 -12.08 -9.13
CA ASP A 51 -8.66 -10.65 -8.95
C ASP A 51 -9.99 -9.90 -8.71
N PRO A 52 -10.10 -9.09 -7.64
CA PRO A 52 -11.34 -8.38 -7.33
C PRO A 52 -11.74 -7.36 -8.42
N TYR A 53 -10.81 -6.93 -9.27
CA TYR A 53 -11.03 -6.00 -10.37
C TYR A 53 -10.91 -6.69 -11.73
N PHE A 54 -11.10 -8.02 -11.80
CA PHE A 54 -10.93 -8.83 -13.01
C PHE A 54 -11.66 -8.23 -14.22
N ASP A 55 -12.95 -7.90 -14.08
CA ASP A 55 -13.75 -7.40 -15.20
C ASP A 55 -13.26 -6.05 -15.74
N THR A 56 -12.87 -5.13 -14.84
CA THR A 56 -12.33 -3.82 -15.22
C THR A 56 -10.99 -3.96 -15.92
N LYS A 57 -10.06 -4.73 -15.34
CA LYS A 57 -8.74 -4.98 -15.93
C LYS A 57 -8.83 -5.74 -17.25
N LYS A 58 -9.76 -6.70 -17.36
CA LYS A 58 -10.06 -7.42 -18.60
C LYS A 58 -10.50 -6.47 -19.72
N LYS A 59 -11.40 -5.52 -19.42
CA LYS A 59 -11.81 -4.50 -20.41
C LYS A 59 -10.62 -3.64 -20.85
N LEU A 60 -9.78 -3.19 -19.91
CA LEU A 60 -8.57 -2.42 -20.23
C LEU A 60 -7.60 -3.20 -21.13
N LEU A 61 -7.37 -4.49 -20.85
CA LEU A 61 -6.56 -5.36 -21.71
C LEU A 61 -7.17 -5.46 -23.12
N GLN A 62 -8.48 -5.69 -23.21
CA GLN A 62 -9.19 -5.81 -24.49
C GLN A 62 -9.17 -4.51 -25.30
N ASN A 63 -9.30 -3.35 -24.66
CA ASN A 63 -9.20 -2.04 -25.30
C ASN A 63 -7.81 -1.83 -25.94
N LYS A 64 -6.76 -2.42 -25.35
CA LYS A 64 -5.40 -2.42 -25.91
C LYS A 64 -5.11 -3.59 -26.86
N GLY A 65 -6.10 -4.44 -27.16
CA GLY A 65 -5.98 -5.56 -28.08
C GLY A 65 -5.37 -6.83 -27.48
N PHE A 66 -5.36 -6.97 -26.15
CA PHE A 66 -4.81 -8.13 -25.44
C PHE A 66 -5.92 -9.01 -24.83
N ASN A 67 -5.62 -10.30 -24.67
CA ASN A 67 -6.48 -11.23 -23.94
C ASN A 67 -6.11 -11.27 -22.45
N PRO A 68 -7.04 -11.66 -21.55
CA PRO A 68 -6.73 -11.91 -20.14
C PRO A 68 -5.62 -12.94 -19.90
N LYS A 69 -5.43 -13.85 -20.86
CA LYS A 69 -4.36 -14.83 -20.89
C LYS A 69 -3.62 -14.67 -22.21
N GLU A 70 -2.55 -13.90 -22.19
CA GLU A 70 -1.80 -13.52 -23.39
C GLU A 70 -0.51 -14.34 -23.49
N ARG A 71 -0.27 -14.93 -24.66
CA ARG A 71 0.94 -15.75 -24.92
C ARG A 71 1.91 -14.95 -25.79
N VAL A 72 3.05 -14.59 -25.22
CA VAL A 72 4.11 -13.84 -25.91
C VAL A 72 5.23 -14.79 -26.32
N SER A 73 5.39 -15.01 -27.63
CA SER A 73 6.44 -15.87 -28.17
C SER A 73 7.80 -15.16 -28.17
N LEU A 74 8.82 -15.82 -27.63
CA LEU A 74 10.21 -15.39 -27.68
C LEU A 74 10.85 -15.92 -28.97
N LYS A 75 11.22 -15.03 -29.88
CA LYS A 75 11.86 -15.37 -31.15
C LYS A 75 13.34 -15.02 -31.07
N SER A 76 14.21 -15.96 -31.45
CA SER A 76 15.62 -15.68 -31.68
C SER A 76 15.77 -14.84 -32.95
N SER A 77 15.73 -13.52 -32.81
CA SER A 77 16.00 -12.57 -33.89
C SER A 77 17.38 -11.95 -33.66
N SER A 78 18.19 -11.84 -34.70
CA SER A 78 19.48 -11.12 -34.68
C SER A 78 19.32 -9.59 -34.63
N CYS A 79 18.09 -9.08 -34.46
CA CYS A 79 17.77 -7.66 -34.43
C CYS A 79 17.59 -7.16 -32.98
N PRO A 80 18.44 -6.24 -32.49
CA PRO A 80 18.34 -5.68 -31.13
C PRO A 80 17.00 -4.98 -30.83
N SER A 81 16.29 -4.49 -31.86
CA SER A 81 15.00 -3.81 -31.69
C SER A 81 13.86 -4.75 -31.26
N TRP A 82 14.02 -6.08 -31.45
CA TRP A 82 12.98 -7.05 -31.11
C TRP A 82 12.80 -7.22 -29.60
N ILE A 83 13.89 -7.19 -28.81
CA ILE A 83 13.82 -7.33 -27.35
C ILE A 83 13.05 -6.15 -26.75
N SER A 84 13.38 -4.94 -27.19
CA SER A 84 12.69 -3.72 -26.76
C SER A 84 11.20 -3.77 -27.11
N ALA A 85 10.85 -4.21 -28.32
CA ALA A 85 9.44 -4.33 -28.73
C ALA A 85 8.68 -5.38 -27.91
N THR A 86 9.27 -6.57 -27.69
CA THR A 86 8.65 -7.66 -26.92
C THR A 86 8.48 -7.26 -25.46
N LEU A 87 9.51 -6.65 -24.86
CA LEU A 87 9.45 -6.15 -23.48
C LEU A 87 8.39 -5.07 -23.33
N LYS A 88 8.25 -4.16 -24.30
CA LYS A 88 7.20 -3.14 -24.30
C LYS A 88 5.80 -3.75 -24.28
N VAL A 89 5.55 -4.81 -25.06
CA VAL A 89 4.27 -5.53 -25.06
C VAL A 89 4.01 -6.22 -23.72
N MET A 90 5.00 -6.97 -23.20
CA MET A 90 4.87 -7.64 -21.91
C MET A 90 4.60 -6.65 -20.78
N LEU A 91 5.29 -5.50 -20.78
CA LEU A 91 5.09 -4.46 -19.78
C LEU A 91 3.71 -3.82 -19.85
N GLN A 92 3.17 -3.55 -21.04
CA GLN A 92 1.80 -3.04 -21.17
C GLN A 92 0.78 -3.98 -20.53
N ILE A 93 0.91 -5.29 -20.76
CA ILE A 93 0.02 -6.30 -20.18
C ILE A 93 0.23 -6.39 -18.66
N ALA A 94 1.49 -6.51 -18.22
CA ALA A 94 1.83 -6.67 -16.80
C ALA A 94 1.37 -5.47 -15.96
N ARG A 95 1.57 -4.24 -16.42
CA ARG A 95 1.13 -3.03 -15.72
C ARG A 95 -0.37 -3.03 -15.45
N ILE A 96 -1.19 -3.42 -16.45
CA ILE A 96 -2.65 -3.52 -16.28
C ILE A 96 -3.02 -4.62 -15.28
N ILE A 97 -2.37 -5.78 -15.35
CA ILE A 97 -2.58 -6.87 -14.38
C ILE A 97 -2.31 -6.39 -12.95
N HIS A 98 -1.28 -5.56 -12.77
CA HIS A 98 -0.82 -5.09 -11.47
C HIS A 98 -1.51 -3.80 -10.96
N LEU A 99 -2.45 -3.20 -11.70
CA LEU A 99 -3.18 -2.02 -11.22
C LEU A 99 -3.94 -2.32 -9.91
N ASP A 100 -3.83 -1.42 -8.95
CA ASP A 100 -4.66 -1.41 -7.74
C ASP A 100 -5.93 -0.55 -7.94
N GLU A 101 -6.79 -0.48 -6.91
CA GLU A 101 -8.04 0.29 -6.95
C GLU A 101 -7.85 1.77 -7.27
N VAL A 102 -6.88 2.40 -6.60
CA VAL A 102 -6.61 3.83 -6.75
C VAL A 102 -6.05 4.07 -8.13
N GLU A 103 -5.09 3.25 -8.56
CA GLU A 103 -4.57 3.34 -9.93
C GLU A 103 -5.65 3.12 -10.98
N LEU A 104 -6.56 2.14 -10.81
CA LEU A 104 -7.68 1.89 -11.71
C LEU A 104 -8.62 3.09 -11.80
N TYR A 105 -8.97 3.70 -10.67
CA TYR A 105 -9.86 4.86 -10.63
C TYR A 105 -9.28 6.07 -11.38
N PHE A 106 -7.98 6.31 -11.21
CA PHE A 106 -7.29 7.43 -11.86
C PHE A 106 -6.69 7.09 -13.23
N CYS A 107 -6.77 5.83 -13.67
CA CYS A 107 -6.32 5.40 -14.99
C CYS A 107 -7.20 6.02 -16.07
N GLN A 108 -6.59 6.74 -17.01
CA GLN A 108 -7.31 7.33 -18.14
C GLN A 108 -7.42 6.31 -19.28
N ASP A 109 -8.64 5.79 -19.51
CA ASP A 109 -8.98 4.87 -20.61
C ASP A 109 -9.20 5.60 -21.93
N ASP A 110 -8.34 6.57 -22.27
CA ASP A 110 -8.41 7.20 -23.59
C ASP A 110 -7.36 6.56 -24.51
N ALA A 111 -7.84 5.84 -25.53
CA ALA A 111 -7.04 5.29 -26.61
C ALA A 111 -6.19 6.37 -27.32
N CYS A 112 -6.54 7.65 -27.15
CA CYS A 112 -5.83 8.80 -27.71
C CYS A 112 -4.86 9.49 -26.74
N SER A 113 -4.74 9.07 -25.47
CA SER A 113 -3.79 9.68 -24.54
C SER A 113 -2.37 9.12 -24.75
N PRO A 114 -1.37 9.93 -25.13
CA PRO A 114 0.00 9.47 -25.31
C PRO A 114 0.75 9.20 -24.00
N VAL A 115 0.11 9.43 -22.84
CA VAL A 115 0.77 9.37 -21.53
C VAL A 115 0.07 8.39 -20.60
N GLU A 116 0.51 7.13 -20.65
CA GLU A 116 0.15 6.16 -19.61
C GLU A 116 0.95 6.47 -18.34
N PHE A 117 0.27 6.72 -17.22
CA PHE A 117 0.91 6.92 -15.92
C PHE A 117 0.66 5.70 -15.04
N TYR A 118 1.75 5.05 -14.62
CA TYR A 118 1.76 3.99 -13.63
C TYR A 118 2.67 4.43 -12.48
N SER A 119 2.34 4.06 -11.25
CA SER A 119 3.21 4.38 -10.11
C SER A 119 4.58 3.68 -10.23
N PRO A 120 5.65 4.21 -9.62
CA PRO A 120 6.92 3.49 -9.54
C PRO A 120 6.78 2.09 -8.94
N ARG A 121 5.83 1.91 -8.02
CA ARG A 121 5.49 0.62 -7.45
C ARG A 121 4.94 -0.35 -8.49
N ASN A 122 3.92 0.05 -9.25
CA ASN A 122 3.33 -0.76 -10.32
C ASN A 122 4.40 -1.16 -11.35
N GLU A 123 5.27 -0.22 -11.71
CA GLU A 123 6.38 -0.48 -12.64
C GLU A 123 7.30 -1.59 -12.13
N VAL A 124 7.73 -1.52 -10.86
CA VAL A 124 8.59 -2.56 -10.25
C VAL A 124 7.83 -3.88 -10.12
N GLU A 125 6.55 -3.89 -9.73
CA GLU A 125 5.75 -5.12 -9.67
C GLU A 125 5.61 -5.80 -11.03
N ALA A 126 5.32 -5.02 -12.08
CA ALA A 126 5.18 -5.50 -13.45
C ALA A 126 6.49 -6.07 -13.99
N LEU A 127 7.61 -5.38 -13.77
CA LEU A 127 8.94 -5.88 -14.16
C LEU A 127 9.31 -7.17 -13.41
N ASN A 128 9.04 -7.24 -12.10
CA ASN A 128 9.34 -8.42 -11.30
C ASN A 128 8.45 -9.62 -11.65
N SER A 129 7.19 -9.41 -12.03
CA SER A 129 6.33 -10.52 -12.46
C SER A 129 6.81 -11.14 -13.77
N ILE A 130 7.23 -10.32 -14.73
CA ILE A 130 7.87 -10.79 -15.96
C ILE A 130 9.17 -11.52 -15.63
N LEU A 131 10.01 -10.96 -14.75
CA LEU A 131 11.26 -11.59 -14.32
C LEU A 131 11.04 -12.95 -13.67
N SER A 132 10.03 -13.08 -12.80
CA SER A 132 9.68 -14.36 -12.17
C SER A 132 9.23 -15.41 -13.18
N LEU A 133 8.49 -15.01 -14.24
CA LEU A 133 8.09 -15.93 -15.30
C LEU A 133 9.30 -16.41 -16.11
N LEU A 134 10.29 -15.54 -16.34
CA LEU A 134 11.56 -15.89 -16.97
C LEU A 134 12.37 -16.88 -16.13
N ASP A 135 12.46 -16.66 -14.82
CA ASP A 135 13.19 -17.54 -13.92
C ASP A 135 12.55 -18.95 -13.86
N ILE A 136 11.21 -19.03 -13.85
CA ILE A 136 10.48 -20.31 -13.94
C ILE A 136 10.81 -21.01 -15.26
N LEU A 137 10.75 -20.29 -16.38
CA LEU A 137 11.04 -20.84 -17.70
C LEU A 137 12.48 -21.36 -17.81
N ASN A 138 13.45 -20.61 -17.25
CA ASN A 138 14.86 -21.01 -17.21
C ASN A 138 15.06 -22.28 -16.37
N SER A 139 14.45 -22.34 -15.18
CA SER A 139 14.53 -23.51 -14.29
C SER A 139 13.91 -24.78 -14.89
N SER A 140 12.93 -24.64 -15.78
CA SER A 140 12.25 -25.77 -16.42
C SER A 140 13.08 -26.47 -17.49
N GLY A 141 14.22 -25.89 -17.92
CA GLY A 141 15.09 -26.44 -18.96
C GLY A 141 14.47 -26.52 -20.36
N LYS A 142 13.27 -25.94 -20.57
CA LYS A 142 12.47 -26.09 -21.80
C LYS A 142 12.88 -25.17 -22.95
N CYS A 143 13.81 -24.25 -22.75
CA CYS A 143 14.15 -23.22 -23.75
C CYS A 143 15.58 -23.42 -24.29
N LEU A 144 15.71 -23.69 -25.59
CA LEU A 144 17.00 -23.77 -26.29
C LEU A 144 17.66 -22.39 -26.53
N GLN A 145 16.99 -21.29 -26.16
CA GLN A 145 17.39 -19.91 -26.45
C GLN A 145 17.93 -19.17 -25.20
N MET A 146 18.92 -19.75 -24.52
CA MET A 146 19.44 -19.21 -23.26
C MET A 146 20.00 -17.77 -23.38
N ASN A 147 20.61 -17.41 -24.52
CA ASN A 147 21.14 -16.07 -24.73
C ASN A 147 20.03 -15.00 -24.78
N VAL A 148 18.90 -15.30 -25.44
CA VAL A 148 17.77 -14.36 -25.56
C VAL A 148 17.10 -14.14 -24.21
N LEU A 149 16.94 -15.21 -23.42
CA LEU A 149 16.40 -15.11 -22.05
C LEU A 149 17.31 -14.27 -21.16
N GLN A 150 18.63 -14.46 -21.26
CA GLN A 150 19.60 -13.70 -20.49
C GLN A 150 19.61 -12.21 -20.87
N GLU A 151 19.61 -11.87 -22.16
CA GLU A 151 19.55 -10.48 -22.63
C GLU A 151 18.25 -9.79 -22.17
N LEU A 152 17.10 -10.48 -22.26
CA LEU A 152 15.82 -9.96 -21.77
C LEU A 152 15.84 -9.77 -20.25
N ARG A 153 16.43 -10.71 -19.51
CA ARG A 153 16.61 -10.63 -18.07
C ARG A 153 17.45 -9.41 -17.68
N GLU A 154 18.56 -9.20 -18.37
CA GLU A 154 19.44 -8.05 -18.16
C GLU A 154 18.74 -6.73 -18.45
N ALA A 155 17.97 -6.65 -19.54
CA ALA A 155 17.15 -5.48 -19.86
C ALA A 155 16.12 -5.17 -18.77
N ILE A 156 15.40 -6.18 -18.27
CA ILE A 156 14.42 -6.01 -17.19
C ILE A 156 15.11 -5.54 -15.90
N VAL A 157 16.22 -6.17 -15.50
CA VAL A 157 16.97 -5.77 -14.30
C VAL A 157 17.52 -4.35 -14.43
N SER A 158 17.98 -3.95 -15.63
CA SER A 158 18.39 -2.57 -15.90
C SER A 158 17.22 -1.61 -15.69
N MET A 159 16.04 -1.92 -16.22
CA MET A 159 14.84 -1.07 -16.03
C MET A 159 14.44 -0.99 -14.55
N ILE A 160 14.50 -2.08 -13.80
CA ILE A 160 14.23 -2.07 -12.35
C ILE A 160 15.22 -1.15 -11.62
N ARG A 161 16.50 -1.21 -11.99
CA ARG A 161 17.54 -0.34 -11.43
C ARG A 161 17.25 1.13 -11.76
N ASP A 162 16.95 1.45 -13.02
CA ASP A 162 16.62 2.81 -13.45
C ASP A 162 15.42 3.38 -12.68
N VAL A 163 14.39 2.56 -12.42
CA VAL A 163 13.24 2.97 -11.59
C VAL A 163 13.67 3.22 -10.14
N GLY A 164 14.56 2.39 -9.59
CA GLY A 164 15.12 2.57 -8.24
C GLY A 164 15.97 3.84 -8.12
N ASP A 165 16.90 4.07 -9.05
CA ASP A 165 17.84 5.19 -9.03
C ASP A 165 17.11 6.55 -9.12
N ASN A 166 16.07 6.63 -9.96
CA ASN A 166 15.24 7.83 -10.10
C ASN A 166 14.40 8.15 -8.84
N ASN A 167 14.27 7.19 -7.92
CA ASN A 167 13.36 7.28 -6.77
C ASN A 167 14.06 6.93 -5.44
N CYS A 168 15.40 6.96 -5.42
CA CYS A 168 16.21 6.61 -4.26
C CYS A 168 15.99 7.62 -3.12
N VAL A 169 15.87 7.10 -1.90
CA VAL A 169 15.75 7.89 -0.68
C VAL A 169 17.12 7.94 -0.01
N LYS A 170 17.63 9.15 0.24
CA LYS A 170 18.94 9.32 0.88
C LYS A 170 18.91 8.80 2.32
N THR A 171 19.79 7.86 2.64
CA THR A 171 20.00 7.39 4.02
C THR A 171 21.02 8.28 4.74
N THR A 172 20.62 8.85 5.88
CA THR A 172 21.53 9.51 6.82
C THR A 172 21.54 8.73 8.13
N ILE A 173 22.68 8.15 8.51
CA ILE A 173 22.84 7.38 9.75
C ILE A 173 23.22 8.34 10.89
N LEU A 174 22.56 8.20 12.05
CA LEU A 174 22.83 8.97 13.26
C LEU A 174 23.71 8.16 14.22
N GLU A 175 25.00 8.52 14.32
CA GLU A 175 26.01 7.76 15.09
C GLU A 175 25.86 7.87 16.61
N ASN A 176 25.11 8.85 17.12
CA ASN A 176 25.01 9.14 18.57
C ASN A 176 24.06 8.22 19.35
N HIS A 177 23.39 7.26 18.69
CA HIS A 177 22.42 6.38 19.32
C HIS A 177 22.98 4.96 19.53
N SER A 178 22.83 4.42 20.76
CA SER A 178 23.16 3.02 21.05
C SER A 178 22.16 2.09 20.35
N VAL A 179 22.69 1.06 19.69
CA VAL A 179 21.96 -0.04 19.03
C VAL A 179 22.21 -1.38 19.74
N ASP A 180 22.64 -1.35 21.01
CA ASP A 180 23.11 -2.55 21.72
C ASP A 180 22.00 -3.62 21.85
N LYS A 181 20.75 -3.19 22.03
CA LYS A 181 19.60 -4.09 22.16
C LYS A 181 19.25 -4.73 20.82
N GLU A 182 19.28 -3.93 19.76
CA GLU A 182 19.03 -4.36 18.39
C GLU A 182 20.10 -5.36 17.93
N GLU A 183 21.36 -5.12 18.27
CA GLU A 183 22.46 -6.05 18.00
C GLU A 183 22.33 -7.36 18.80
N CYS A 184 21.93 -7.29 20.08
CA CYS A 184 21.60 -8.49 20.86
C CYS A 184 20.45 -9.29 20.23
N LEU A 185 19.44 -8.61 19.68
CA LEU A 185 18.32 -9.23 18.98
C LEU A 185 18.77 -9.88 17.66
N LEU A 186 19.65 -9.24 16.88
CA LEU A 186 20.25 -9.84 15.69
C LEU A 186 21.00 -11.13 16.03
N GLN A 187 21.87 -11.10 17.05
CA GLN A 187 22.64 -12.26 17.50
C GLN A 187 21.74 -13.39 18.03
N TRP A 188 20.70 -13.05 18.80
CA TRP A 188 19.69 -14.02 19.22
C TRP A 188 18.99 -14.63 17.99
N GLY A 189 18.69 -13.81 16.99
CA GLY A 189 18.10 -14.23 15.73
C GLY A 189 18.95 -15.25 14.99
N GLU A 190 20.23 -14.94 14.78
CA GLU A 190 21.19 -15.83 14.12
C GLU A 190 21.32 -17.17 14.84
N ARG A 191 21.38 -17.17 16.18
CA ARG A 191 21.39 -18.41 16.99
C ARG A 191 20.11 -19.25 16.84
N ASN A 192 19.00 -18.62 16.48
CA ASN A 192 17.71 -19.28 16.22
C ASN A 192 17.48 -19.55 14.72
N GLY A 193 18.50 -19.39 13.87
CA GLY A 193 18.46 -19.75 12.45
C GLY A 193 18.02 -18.64 11.50
N ILE A 194 17.89 -17.40 11.98
CA ILE A 194 17.71 -16.25 11.07
C ILE A 194 18.97 -16.07 10.24
N ARG A 195 18.79 -15.80 8.94
CA ARG A 195 19.87 -15.33 8.06
C ARG A 195 19.55 -13.91 7.65
N THR A 196 20.47 -12.99 7.89
CA THR A 196 20.30 -11.57 7.57
C THR A 196 21.52 -11.05 6.82
N ARG A 197 21.27 -10.26 5.77
CA ARG A 197 22.28 -9.42 5.09
C ARG A 197 22.12 -7.95 5.49
N LEU A 198 21.33 -7.70 6.54
CA LEU A 198 21.00 -6.38 7.06
C LEU A 198 21.61 -6.18 8.44
N GLN A 199 21.91 -4.93 8.78
CA GLN A 199 22.22 -4.49 10.14
C GLN A 199 21.23 -3.41 10.58
N ILE A 200 21.10 -3.19 11.88
CA ILE A 200 20.19 -2.16 12.40
C ILE A 200 20.98 -0.90 12.71
N ALA A 201 20.44 0.25 12.32
CA ALA A 201 21.01 1.57 12.57
C ALA A 201 19.91 2.56 12.96
N TYR A 202 20.30 3.69 13.54
CA TYR A 202 19.41 4.85 13.65
C TYR A 202 19.53 5.70 12.40
N VAL A 203 18.42 5.86 11.69
CA VAL A 203 18.29 6.64 10.46
C VAL A 203 17.50 7.93 10.76
N GLU A 204 18.02 9.04 10.29
CA GLU A 204 17.38 10.36 10.41
C GLU A 204 15.94 10.32 9.87
N GLY A 205 15.00 10.85 10.65
CA GLY A 205 13.57 10.87 10.30
C GLY A 205 12.81 9.55 10.48
N ALA A 206 13.48 8.39 10.41
CA ALA A 206 12.85 7.08 10.51
C ALA A 206 13.04 6.39 11.88
N GLY A 207 13.96 6.88 12.71
CA GLY A 207 14.31 6.22 13.96
C GLY A 207 15.15 4.96 13.68
N ARG A 208 14.74 3.80 14.18
CA ARG A 208 15.50 2.55 13.92
C ARG A 208 15.14 2.01 12.54
N GLY A 209 16.14 1.61 11.77
CA GLY A 209 15.96 1.06 10.44
C GLY A 209 16.98 -0.02 10.10
N ALA A 210 16.62 -0.89 9.18
CA ALA A 210 17.51 -1.91 8.64
C ALA A 210 18.28 -1.37 7.41
N ILE A 211 19.61 -1.46 7.43
CA ILE A 211 20.47 -1.07 6.31
C ILE A 211 21.21 -2.27 5.74
N ALA A 212 21.50 -2.25 4.44
CA ALA A 212 22.21 -3.35 3.78
C ALA A 212 23.70 -3.37 4.17
N ARG A 213 24.23 -4.56 4.47
CA ARG A 213 25.66 -4.75 4.80
C ARG A 213 26.56 -4.81 3.56
N GLU A 214 25.96 -5.12 2.42
CA GLU A 214 26.60 -5.34 1.13
C GLU A 214 25.64 -4.93 0.02
N ASP A 215 26.12 -4.86 -1.21
CA ASP A 215 25.25 -4.61 -2.37
C ASP A 215 24.36 -5.83 -2.62
N LEU A 216 23.06 -5.61 -2.67
CA LEU A 216 22.05 -6.63 -2.88
C LEU A 216 21.33 -6.38 -4.22
N ASN A 217 21.20 -7.43 -5.02
CA ASN A 217 20.57 -7.38 -6.34
C ASN A 217 19.09 -7.79 -6.29
N VAL A 218 18.38 -7.58 -7.41
CA VAL A 218 17.02 -8.10 -7.60
C VAL A 218 17.00 -9.61 -7.40
N GLY A 219 16.08 -10.09 -6.55
CA GLY A 219 15.93 -11.50 -6.19
C GLY A 219 16.76 -11.97 -4.99
N ASP A 220 17.76 -11.20 -4.55
CA ASP A 220 18.51 -11.52 -3.33
C ASP A 220 17.60 -11.54 -2.11
N ILE A 221 17.91 -12.42 -1.15
CA ILE A 221 17.19 -12.52 0.12
C ILE A 221 17.90 -11.63 1.14
N ALA A 222 17.27 -10.51 1.49
CA ALA A 222 17.79 -9.59 2.50
C ALA A 222 17.66 -10.18 3.92
N LEU A 223 16.55 -10.88 4.17
CA LEU A 223 16.22 -11.49 5.46
C LEU A 223 15.48 -12.82 5.26
N GLU A 224 15.89 -13.85 5.98
CA GLU A 224 15.24 -15.16 6.04
C GLU A 224 14.93 -15.53 7.50
N ILE A 225 13.64 -15.75 7.79
CA ILE A 225 13.11 -15.98 9.14
C ILE A 225 12.51 -17.38 9.24
N PRO A 226 13.05 -18.30 10.05
CA PRO A 226 12.42 -19.60 10.29
C PRO A 226 11.03 -19.46 10.92
N VAL A 227 10.08 -20.31 10.55
CA VAL A 227 8.71 -20.30 11.12
C VAL A 227 8.71 -20.49 12.65
N SER A 228 9.70 -21.20 13.20
CA SER A 228 9.82 -21.50 14.64
C SER A 228 10.03 -20.29 15.56
N ILE A 229 10.29 -19.11 15.00
CA ILE A 229 10.46 -17.85 15.74
C ILE A 229 9.45 -16.78 15.32
N VAL A 230 8.51 -17.12 14.43
CA VAL A 230 7.37 -16.26 14.11
C VAL A 230 6.41 -16.33 15.29
N ILE A 231 5.98 -15.16 15.78
CA ILE A 231 5.00 -15.05 16.87
C ILE A 231 3.62 -15.04 16.22
N SER A 232 2.83 -16.09 16.46
CA SER A 232 1.50 -16.30 15.88
C SER A 232 0.55 -16.91 16.91
N GLU A 233 -0.73 -17.08 16.52
CA GLU A 233 -1.80 -17.65 17.36
C GLU A 233 -1.45 -19.01 18.00
N GLU A 234 -0.51 -19.76 17.43
CA GLU A 234 0.00 -21.02 17.98
C GLU A 234 0.57 -20.88 19.40
N LEU A 235 1.14 -19.71 19.72
CA LEU A 235 1.65 -19.40 21.06
C LEU A 235 0.52 -19.19 22.06
N VAL A 236 -0.65 -18.72 21.60
CA VAL A 236 -1.83 -18.59 22.46
C VAL A 236 -2.34 -19.98 22.82
N TYR A 237 -2.50 -20.89 21.85
CA TYR A 237 -3.01 -22.26 22.11
C TYR A 237 -2.21 -23.02 23.17
N THR A 238 -0.91 -22.74 23.28
CA THR A 238 -0.02 -23.40 24.25
C THR A 238 0.11 -22.64 25.58
N SER A 239 -0.53 -21.47 25.70
CA SER A 239 -0.52 -20.66 26.91
C SER A 239 -1.58 -21.09 27.93
N ASP A 240 -1.37 -20.68 29.19
CA ASP A 240 -2.36 -20.84 30.26
C ASP A 240 -3.61 -19.97 30.04
N MET A 241 -3.62 -19.05 29.08
CA MET A 241 -4.72 -18.11 28.85
C MET A 241 -5.81 -18.67 27.93
N PHE A 242 -5.46 -19.61 27.03
CA PHE A 242 -6.36 -20.02 25.94
C PHE A 242 -7.69 -20.59 26.41
N HIS A 243 -7.67 -21.47 27.42
CA HIS A 243 -8.87 -22.14 27.96
C HIS A 243 -9.87 -21.18 28.64
N ILE A 244 -9.46 -19.94 28.91
CA ILE A 244 -10.30 -18.85 29.41
C ILE A 244 -10.82 -18.05 28.22
N LEU A 245 -9.90 -17.59 27.38
CA LEU A 245 -10.23 -16.71 26.25
C LEU A 245 -11.13 -17.40 25.22
N GLU A 246 -10.96 -18.69 24.94
CA GLU A 246 -11.79 -19.44 23.97
C GLU A 246 -13.29 -19.46 24.33
N LYS A 247 -13.62 -19.22 25.62
CA LYS A 247 -15.01 -19.21 26.12
C LYS A 247 -15.66 -17.83 25.98
N ILE A 248 -14.90 -16.80 25.67
CA ILE A 248 -15.41 -15.44 25.49
C ILE A 248 -15.99 -15.35 24.09
N ASP A 249 -17.30 -15.14 24.01
CA ASP A 249 -17.99 -15.04 22.72
C ASP A 249 -17.44 -13.86 21.90
N GLY A 250 -17.08 -14.13 20.64
CA GLY A 250 -16.62 -13.13 19.69
C GLY A 250 -15.20 -12.57 19.90
N ILE A 251 -14.41 -13.08 20.84
CA ILE A 251 -13.01 -12.65 20.95
C ILE A 251 -12.18 -13.18 19.77
N SER A 252 -11.38 -12.31 19.15
CA SER A 252 -10.54 -12.69 18.01
C SER A 252 -9.15 -13.18 18.44
N PHE A 253 -8.49 -13.97 17.60
CA PHE A 253 -7.12 -14.44 17.88
C PHE A 253 -6.11 -13.30 17.98
N GLU A 254 -6.32 -12.22 17.24
CA GLU A 254 -5.50 -11.01 17.34
C GLU A 254 -5.63 -10.37 18.73
N THR A 255 -6.85 -10.33 19.29
CA THR A 255 -7.05 -9.84 20.66
C THR A 255 -6.38 -10.78 21.66
N MET A 256 -6.52 -12.10 21.49
CA MET A 256 -5.82 -13.05 22.36
C MET A 256 -4.30 -12.90 22.30
N LEU A 257 -3.73 -12.68 21.12
CA LEU A 257 -2.30 -12.45 20.91
C LEU A 257 -1.81 -11.16 21.56
N LEU A 258 -2.64 -10.11 21.53
CA LEU A 258 -2.37 -8.87 22.24
C LEU A 258 -2.29 -9.12 23.75
N LEU A 259 -3.29 -9.81 24.32
CA LEU A 259 -3.31 -10.15 25.75
C LEU A 259 -2.13 -11.04 26.15
N TRP A 260 -1.76 -12.00 25.29
CA TRP A 260 -0.57 -12.83 25.47
C TRP A 260 0.71 -11.97 25.47
N SER A 261 0.82 -11.02 24.55
CA SER A 261 2.00 -10.14 24.43
C SER A 261 2.17 -9.24 25.65
N MET A 262 1.06 -8.77 26.24
CA MET A 262 1.07 -7.98 27.48
C MET A 262 1.73 -8.76 28.62
N LYS A 263 1.37 -10.03 28.81
CA LYS A 263 1.97 -10.90 29.84
C LYS A 263 3.39 -11.32 29.48
N GLU A 264 3.61 -11.77 28.25
CA GLU A 264 4.86 -12.39 27.83
C GLU A 264 6.04 -11.41 27.85
N ARG A 265 5.80 -10.11 27.61
CA ARG A 265 6.82 -9.06 27.75
C ARG A 265 7.49 -9.05 29.13
N HIS A 266 6.76 -9.42 30.17
CA HIS A 266 7.25 -9.45 31.55
C HIS A 266 7.79 -10.83 31.97
N ASN A 267 7.64 -11.85 31.14
CA ASN A 267 8.14 -13.19 31.40
C ASN A 267 9.66 -13.28 31.15
N CYS A 268 10.45 -13.26 32.22
CA CYS A 268 11.92 -13.35 32.14
C CYS A 268 12.45 -14.66 31.54
N THR A 269 11.63 -15.72 31.50
CA THR A 269 12.00 -17.01 30.90
C THR A 269 11.51 -17.16 29.46
N SER A 270 10.81 -16.16 28.93
CA SER A 270 10.30 -16.18 27.56
C SER A 270 11.43 -16.33 26.55
N LYS A 271 11.21 -17.21 25.56
CA LYS A 271 12.05 -17.29 24.36
C LYS A 271 12.18 -15.93 23.65
N PHE A 272 11.12 -15.12 23.71
CA PHE A 272 10.99 -13.84 23.03
C PHE A 272 11.36 -12.64 23.90
N LYS A 273 11.92 -12.85 25.11
CA LYS A 273 12.27 -11.75 26.02
C LYS A 273 13.20 -10.73 25.37
N ILE A 274 14.18 -11.18 24.59
CA ILE A 274 15.12 -10.30 23.87
C ILE A 274 14.40 -9.44 22.82
N TYR A 275 13.41 -10.00 22.12
CA TYR A 275 12.59 -9.24 21.18
C TYR A 275 11.78 -8.15 21.89
N PHE A 276 11.09 -8.51 22.98
CA PHE A 276 10.32 -7.56 23.77
C PHE A 276 11.16 -6.46 24.43
N ASP A 277 12.40 -6.76 24.82
CA ASP A 277 13.32 -5.76 25.40
C ASP A 277 13.88 -4.78 24.37
N ALA A 278 13.96 -5.20 23.10
CA ALA A 278 14.37 -4.37 21.96
C ALA A 278 13.24 -3.50 21.41
N LEU A 279 11.97 -3.82 21.69
CA LEU A 279 10.83 -2.98 21.28
C LEU A 279 10.85 -1.60 21.95
N PRO A 280 10.23 -0.58 21.33
CA PRO A 280 10.18 0.74 21.93
C PRO A 280 9.32 0.70 23.20
N LYS A 281 9.65 1.57 24.17
CA LYS A 281 8.86 1.69 25.40
C LYS A 281 7.46 2.25 25.12
N ASN A 282 7.38 3.20 24.19
CA ASN A 282 6.15 3.83 23.72
C ASN A 282 6.18 3.83 22.19
N PHE A 283 5.02 3.68 21.56
CA PHE A 283 4.88 3.91 20.12
C PHE A 283 4.40 5.33 19.88
N ASN A 284 4.76 5.88 18.73
CA ASN A 284 4.42 7.24 18.35
C ASN A 284 3.32 7.23 17.28
N THR A 285 2.19 6.57 17.53
CA THR A 285 1.08 6.49 16.56
C THR A 285 0.02 7.56 16.78
N GLY A 286 -0.89 7.74 15.83
CA GLY A 286 -2.09 8.58 15.98
C GLY A 286 -2.94 8.23 17.21
N LEU A 287 -2.93 6.96 17.63
CA LEU A 287 -3.62 6.51 18.84
C LEU A 287 -3.00 7.06 20.13
N SER A 288 -1.76 7.54 20.07
CA SER A 288 -1.04 8.16 21.19
C SER A 288 -1.00 9.69 21.12
N PHE A 289 -1.65 10.32 20.13
CA PHE A 289 -1.68 11.78 20.00
C PHE A 289 -2.24 12.47 21.25
N GLY A 290 -1.61 13.55 21.68
CA GLY A 290 -2.13 14.43 22.72
C GLY A 290 -3.34 15.23 22.26
N LEU A 291 -3.95 15.98 23.19
CA LEU A 291 -5.11 16.84 22.90
C LEU A 291 -4.77 17.89 21.83
N ASP A 292 -3.62 18.55 21.96
CA ASP A 292 -3.20 19.61 21.03
C ASP A 292 -3.01 19.07 19.60
N ALA A 293 -2.45 17.86 19.46
CA ALA A 293 -2.28 17.21 18.17
C ALA A 293 -3.62 16.80 17.54
N ILE A 294 -4.55 16.29 18.36
CA ILE A 294 -5.92 16.01 17.91
C ILE A 294 -6.60 17.31 17.46
N MET A 295 -6.53 18.39 18.24
CA MET A 295 -7.13 19.67 17.86
C MET A 295 -6.51 20.25 16.59
N ALA A 296 -5.21 20.06 16.38
CA ALA A 296 -4.56 20.47 15.14
C ALA A 296 -5.16 19.80 13.89
N LEU A 297 -5.73 18.59 14.02
CA LEU A 297 -6.39 17.86 12.93
C LEU A 297 -7.82 18.31 12.64
N GLU A 298 -8.42 19.22 13.43
CA GLU A 298 -9.79 19.68 13.24
C GLU A 298 -10.06 20.10 11.78
N GLY A 299 -11.24 19.73 11.24
CA GLY A 299 -11.61 19.96 9.85
C GLY A 299 -11.05 18.92 8.85
N THR A 300 -10.29 17.93 9.31
CA THR A 300 -9.88 16.76 8.51
C THR A 300 -10.68 15.51 8.90
N LEU A 301 -10.82 14.55 7.98
CA LEU A 301 -11.42 13.24 8.30
C LEU A 301 -10.62 12.47 9.35
N LEU A 302 -9.28 12.63 9.35
CA LEU A 302 -8.39 11.96 10.30
C LEU A 302 -8.68 12.33 11.75
N PHE A 303 -9.19 13.54 12.01
CA PHE A 303 -9.64 13.94 13.35
C PHE A 303 -10.72 12.99 13.88
N GLU A 304 -11.78 12.79 13.09
CA GLU A 304 -12.90 11.92 13.47
C GLU A 304 -12.46 10.46 13.57
N GLU A 305 -11.60 10.02 12.67
CA GLU A 305 -11.05 8.66 12.65
C GLU A 305 -10.25 8.34 13.92
N ILE A 306 -9.33 9.22 14.34
CA ILE A 306 -8.52 9.02 15.54
C ILE A 306 -9.38 9.07 16.80
N VAL A 307 -10.34 10.00 16.89
CA VAL A 307 -11.25 10.10 18.04
C VAL A 307 -12.06 8.82 18.19
N ARG A 308 -12.68 8.35 17.09
CA ARG A 308 -13.46 7.11 17.08
C ARG A 308 -12.60 5.89 17.43
N ALA A 309 -11.36 5.83 16.93
CA ALA A 309 -10.45 4.74 17.25
C ALA A 309 -10.08 4.70 18.73
N LYS A 310 -9.78 5.85 19.33
CA LYS A 310 -9.50 5.94 20.76
C LYS A 310 -10.69 5.54 21.62
N GLU A 311 -11.89 6.01 21.27
CA GLU A 311 -13.13 5.65 21.97
C GLU A 311 -13.40 4.14 21.88
N HIS A 312 -13.21 3.55 20.71
CA HIS A 312 -13.39 2.12 20.52
C HIS A 312 -12.42 1.30 21.36
N LEU A 313 -11.12 1.62 21.35
CA LEU A 313 -10.13 0.93 22.18
C LEU A 313 -10.47 1.07 23.66
N ARG A 314 -10.95 2.24 24.09
CA ARG A 314 -11.40 2.45 25.47
C ARG A 314 -12.60 1.57 25.82
N GLY A 315 -13.56 1.43 24.90
CA GLY A 315 -14.71 0.53 25.03
C GLY A 315 -14.26 -0.93 25.17
N GLN A 316 -13.43 -1.42 24.24
CA GLN A 316 -12.86 -2.78 24.31
C GLN A 316 -12.13 -3.03 25.63
N TYR A 317 -11.35 -2.06 26.10
CA TYR A 317 -10.67 -2.18 27.39
C TYR A 317 -11.65 -2.30 28.56
N GLY A 318 -12.68 -1.44 28.58
CA GLY A 318 -13.70 -1.43 29.63
C GLY A 318 -14.56 -2.69 29.67
N GLU A 319 -14.79 -3.33 28.53
CA GLU A 319 -15.58 -4.57 28.42
C GLU A 319 -14.79 -5.80 28.85
N LEU A 320 -13.50 -5.89 28.49
CA LEU A 320 -12.73 -7.14 28.60
C LEU A 320 -11.96 -7.27 29.91
N PHE A 321 -11.22 -6.22 30.29
CA PHE A 321 -10.18 -6.36 31.33
C PHE A 321 -10.71 -6.43 32.76
N PRO A 322 -11.79 -5.70 33.16
CA PRO A 322 -12.33 -5.83 34.51
C PRO A 322 -12.73 -7.27 34.86
N SER A 323 -13.52 -7.94 34.00
CA SER A 323 -13.94 -9.33 34.24
C SER A 323 -12.75 -10.29 34.20
N LEU A 324 -11.86 -10.18 33.22
CA LEU A 324 -10.67 -11.05 33.18
C LEU A 324 -9.79 -10.94 34.43
N CYS A 325 -9.54 -9.71 34.90
CA CYS A 325 -8.68 -9.49 36.06
C CYS A 325 -9.33 -9.92 37.38
N ASP A 326 -10.65 -9.75 37.50
CA ASP A 326 -11.37 -10.07 38.73
C ASP A 326 -11.69 -11.59 38.83
N ASP A 327 -12.03 -12.24 37.71
CA ASP A 327 -12.40 -13.66 37.65
C ASP A 327 -11.15 -14.58 37.60
N HIS A 328 -10.05 -14.11 37.02
CA HIS A 328 -8.83 -14.90 36.77
C HIS A 328 -7.53 -14.14 37.13
N PRO A 329 -7.37 -13.66 38.38
CA PRO A 329 -6.25 -12.80 38.77
C PRO A 329 -4.86 -13.48 38.73
N ASP A 330 -4.81 -14.81 38.76
CA ASP A 330 -3.60 -15.61 38.65
C ASP A 330 -3.00 -15.59 37.23
N ILE A 331 -3.88 -15.51 36.23
CA ILE A 331 -3.49 -15.49 34.81
C ILE A 331 -3.46 -14.05 34.28
N PHE A 332 -4.38 -13.20 34.75
CA PHE A 332 -4.55 -11.81 34.34
C PHE A 332 -4.31 -10.81 35.50
N PRO A 333 -3.09 -10.71 36.04
CA PRO A 333 -2.79 -9.78 37.13
C PRO A 333 -2.95 -8.32 36.69
N ARG A 334 -3.71 -7.54 37.46
CA ARG A 334 -4.15 -6.17 37.09
C ARG A 334 -2.97 -5.24 36.76
N GLU A 335 -1.79 -5.46 37.33
CA GLU A 335 -0.58 -4.68 37.09
C GLU A 335 -0.03 -4.82 35.66
N LEU A 336 -0.27 -5.98 35.01
CA LEU A 336 0.14 -6.23 33.63
C LEU A 336 -0.93 -5.83 32.61
N TYR A 337 -2.16 -5.60 33.08
CA TYR A 337 -3.35 -5.40 32.27
C TYR A 337 -3.97 -4.01 32.45
N THR A 338 -3.13 -2.98 32.60
CA THR A 338 -3.57 -1.58 32.64
C THR A 338 -3.90 -1.05 31.26
N TRP A 339 -4.57 0.11 31.20
CA TRP A 339 -4.85 0.80 29.94
C TRP A 339 -3.59 1.07 29.12
N GLU A 340 -2.51 1.50 29.76
CA GLU A 340 -1.25 1.84 29.11
C GLU A 340 -0.59 0.60 28.48
N GLN A 341 -0.64 -0.55 29.17
CA GLN A 341 -0.13 -1.81 28.63
C GLN A 341 -1.01 -2.30 27.47
N PHE A 342 -2.32 -2.13 27.56
CA PHE A 342 -3.25 -2.49 26.49
C PHE A 342 -3.00 -1.65 25.23
N LEU A 343 -2.93 -0.32 25.38
CA LEU A 343 -2.64 0.58 24.27
C LEU A 343 -1.28 0.29 23.65
N TRP A 344 -0.24 0.07 24.47
CA TRP A 344 1.08 -0.32 23.98
C TRP A 344 1.04 -1.61 23.14
N ALA A 345 0.28 -2.60 23.59
CA ALA A 345 0.14 -3.86 22.87
C ALA A 345 -0.70 -3.69 21.58
N CYS A 346 -1.76 -2.87 21.58
CA CYS A 346 -2.46 -2.48 20.35
C CYS A 346 -1.49 -1.88 19.33
N GLU A 347 -0.73 -0.86 19.73
CA GLU A 347 0.19 -0.16 18.85
C GLU A 347 1.33 -1.07 18.34
N LEU A 348 1.83 -1.98 19.17
CA LEU A 348 2.78 -3.02 18.73
C LEU A 348 2.19 -3.84 17.58
N TRP A 349 0.99 -4.39 17.76
CA TRP A 349 0.40 -5.26 16.74
C TRP A 349 -0.02 -4.47 15.50
N TYR A 350 -0.50 -3.24 15.63
CA TYR A 350 -0.86 -2.40 14.47
C TYR A 350 0.35 -1.96 13.65
N SER A 351 1.48 -1.64 14.31
CA SER A 351 2.66 -1.11 13.62
C SER A 351 3.69 -2.15 13.19
N ASN A 352 3.70 -3.35 13.81
CA ASN A 352 4.74 -4.35 13.57
C ASN A 352 4.22 -5.73 13.11
N SER A 353 2.91 -5.97 13.10
CA SER A 353 2.40 -7.25 12.61
C SER A 353 2.42 -7.34 11.09
N MET A 354 2.52 -8.57 10.58
CA MET A 354 2.45 -8.89 9.16
C MET A 354 1.50 -10.05 8.96
N ASN A 355 0.73 -10.01 7.88
CA ASN A 355 -0.11 -11.12 7.47
C ASN A 355 0.72 -12.18 6.75
N VAL A 356 0.71 -13.40 7.28
CA VAL A 356 1.51 -14.52 6.80
C VAL A 356 0.61 -15.65 6.33
N MET A 357 0.76 -16.03 5.06
CA MET A 357 0.15 -17.21 4.46
C MET A 357 1.00 -18.44 4.79
N PHE A 358 0.42 -19.36 5.56
CA PHE A 358 1.04 -20.61 5.95
C PHE A 358 0.75 -21.74 4.95
N PRO A 359 1.48 -22.88 5.03
CA PRO A 359 1.30 -24.01 4.11
C PRO A 359 -0.09 -24.65 4.15
N ASP A 360 -0.83 -24.48 5.25
CA ASP A 360 -2.23 -24.89 5.41
C ASP A 360 -3.23 -23.99 4.67
N GLY A 361 -2.74 -22.96 3.98
CA GLY A 361 -3.56 -21.99 3.26
C GLY A 361 -4.24 -20.94 4.15
N LYS A 362 -3.97 -20.95 5.46
CA LYS A 362 -4.52 -19.96 6.40
C LYS A 362 -3.63 -18.72 6.44
N LEU A 363 -4.27 -17.55 6.40
CA LEU A 363 -3.64 -16.27 6.64
C LEU A 363 -3.68 -16.01 8.15
N ARG A 364 -2.54 -15.68 8.75
CA ARG A 364 -2.43 -15.36 10.18
C ARG A 364 -1.69 -14.04 10.36
N THR A 365 -2.17 -13.22 11.29
CA THR A 365 -1.47 -12.01 11.74
C THR A 365 -0.33 -12.41 12.67
N CYS A 366 0.89 -11.99 12.38
CA CYS A 366 2.08 -12.44 13.09
C CYS A 366 3.04 -11.28 13.42
N LEU A 367 3.73 -11.35 14.56
CA LEU A 367 4.94 -10.55 14.76
C LEU A 367 6.15 -11.34 14.26
N ILE A 368 7.00 -10.66 13.49
CA ILE A 368 8.18 -11.27 12.87
C ILE A 368 9.41 -10.55 13.43
N PRO A 369 10.11 -11.14 14.42
CA PRO A 369 11.32 -10.55 14.99
C PRO A 369 12.32 -10.13 13.90
N ILE A 370 13.02 -9.01 14.12
CA ILE A 370 13.94 -8.34 13.19
C ILE A 370 13.27 -7.70 11.96
N ALA A 371 12.25 -8.33 11.36
CA ALA A 371 11.56 -7.76 10.20
C ALA A 371 10.86 -6.43 10.53
N GLY A 372 10.48 -6.20 11.78
CA GLY A 372 9.93 -4.93 12.27
C GLY A 372 10.87 -3.72 12.18
N PHE A 373 12.15 -3.90 11.84
CA PHE A 373 13.08 -2.78 11.56
C PHE A 373 13.12 -2.38 10.08
N LEU A 374 12.44 -3.11 9.19
CA LEU A 374 12.28 -2.69 7.81
C LEU A 374 11.25 -1.57 7.76
N ASN A 375 11.69 -0.33 7.54
CA ASN A 375 10.82 0.82 7.43
C ASN A 375 10.08 0.85 6.09
N HIS A 376 9.03 1.67 6.01
CA HIS A 376 8.30 1.91 4.78
C HIS A 376 8.95 2.96 3.88
N SER A 377 8.71 2.85 2.58
CA SER A 377 8.97 3.87 1.58
C SER A 377 7.94 3.74 0.46
N LEU A 378 7.64 4.84 -0.23
CA LEU A 378 6.87 4.84 -1.48
C LEU A 378 7.59 4.06 -2.59
N HIS A 379 8.90 3.83 -2.42
CA HIS A 379 9.77 3.11 -3.36
C HIS A 379 10.48 1.96 -2.64
N PRO A 380 9.75 0.96 -2.11
CA PRO A 380 10.32 -0.04 -1.24
C PRO A 380 11.23 -1.00 -2.01
N HIS A 381 12.17 -1.61 -1.29
CA HIS A 381 13.07 -2.63 -1.82
C HIS A 381 12.41 -4.00 -1.87
N ILE A 382 11.50 -4.28 -0.94
CA ILE A 382 10.77 -5.54 -0.82
C ILE A 382 9.27 -5.25 -0.97
N LEU A 383 8.67 -5.75 -2.06
CA LEU A 383 7.23 -5.61 -2.34
C LEU A 383 6.44 -6.86 -1.97
N GLN A 384 7.01 -8.04 -2.21
CA GLN A 384 6.34 -9.32 -2.02
C GLN A 384 6.97 -10.09 -0.86
N TYR A 385 6.16 -10.38 0.15
CA TYR A 385 6.53 -11.12 1.36
C TYR A 385 5.26 -11.72 1.98
N GLY A 386 5.39 -12.32 3.17
CA GLY A 386 4.22 -12.83 3.91
C GLY A 386 3.69 -14.17 3.40
N LYS A 387 4.52 -14.99 2.73
CA LYS A 387 4.20 -16.39 2.42
C LYS A 387 5.34 -17.28 2.86
N VAL A 388 5.01 -18.34 3.60
CA VAL A 388 5.99 -19.34 4.04
C VAL A 388 6.47 -20.14 2.83
N ASP A 389 7.80 -20.20 2.67
CA ASP A 389 8.47 -21.10 1.76
C ASP A 389 8.42 -22.51 2.35
N THR A 390 7.68 -23.42 1.73
CA THR A 390 7.44 -24.77 2.25
C THR A 390 8.70 -25.63 2.27
N ALA A 391 9.62 -25.40 1.34
CA ALA A 391 10.86 -26.19 1.24
C ALA A 391 11.85 -25.82 2.34
N ALA A 392 11.97 -24.52 2.65
CA ALA A 392 12.86 -24.02 3.69
C ALA A 392 12.18 -23.87 5.07
N ASN A 393 10.85 -23.97 5.13
CA ASN A 393 10.02 -23.67 6.30
C ASN A 393 10.36 -22.30 6.92
N SER A 394 10.49 -21.29 6.06
CA SER A 394 10.94 -19.94 6.41
C SER A 394 10.18 -18.86 5.63
N LEU A 395 10.15 -17.64 6.18
CA LEU A 395 9.73 -16.42 5.48
C LEU A 395 10.96 -15.79 4.84
N LYS A 396 10.85 -15.43 3.56
CA LYS A 396 11.94 -14.82 2.80
C LYS A 396 11.54 -13.43 2.32
N PHE A 397 12.36 -12.44 2.66
CA PHE A 397 12.22 -11.06 2.23
C PHE A 397 13.14 -10.83 1.03
N ARG A 398 12.59 -11.07 -0.17
CA ARG A 398 13.33 -10.97 -1.44
C ARG A 398 13.27 -9.55 -1.99
N LEU A 399 14.39 -9.08 -2.53
CA LEU A 399 14.46 -7.76 -3.14
C LEU A 399 13.75 -7.73 -4.49
N SER A 400 12.83 -6.78 -4.64
CA SER A 400 12.17 -6.41 -5.89
C SER A 400 12.94 -5.33 -6.66
N ARG A 401 13.84 -4.59 -5.99
CA ARG A 401 14.83 -3.71 -6.62
C ARG A 401 16.16 -3.77 -5.86
N PRO A 402 17.31 -3.43 -6.48
CA PRO A 402 18.60 -3.44 -5.82
C PRO A 402 18.63 -2.52 -4.59
N CYS A 403 19.47 -2.86 -3.60
CA CYS A 403 19.73 -2.09 -2.40
C CYS A 403 21.25 -2.01 -2.20
N SER A 404 21.80 -0.80 -2.16
CA SER A 404 23.26 -0.61 -2.08
C SER A 404 23.78 -0.80 -0.66
N ALA A 405 25.05 -1.17 -0.49
CA ALA A 405 25.66 -1.24 0.83
C ALA A 405 25.53 0.11 1.58
N GLY A 406 25.06 0.07 2.83
CA GLY A 406 24.77 1.24 3.65
C GLY A 406 23.44 1.95 3.35
N GLU A 407 22.74 1.59 2.27
CA GLU A 407 21.38 2.07 1.98
C GLU A 407 20.38 1.45 2.96
N GLN A 408 19.30 2.18 3.27
CA GLN A 408 18.22 1.64 4.08
C GLN A 408 17.37 0.70 3.23
N CYS A 409 17.24 -0.54 3.68
CA CYS A 409 16.40 -1.52 3.04
C CYS A 409 14.95 -1.32 3.51
N PHE A 410 14.06 -1.05 2.56
CA PHE A 410 12.67 -0.66 2.83
C PHE A 410 11.72 -1.79 2.45
N LEU A 411 10.67 -1.98 3.23
CA LEU A 411 9.57 -2.91 2.99
C LEU A 411 8.30 -2.14 2.65
N SER A 412 7.49 -2.65 1.73
CA SER A 412 6.16 -2.10 1.51
C SER A 412 5.24 -2.47 2.67
N TYR A 413 4.67 -1.51 3.40
CA TYR A 413 3.67 -1.82 4.42
C TYR A 413 2.30 -2.11 3.79
N GLY A 414 2.05 -1.56 2.61
CA GLY A 414 0.77 -1.69 1.93
C GLY A 414 0.54 -0.53 0.98
N HIS A 415 -0.66 -0.46 0.42
CA HIS A 415 -1.15 0.66 -0.39
C HIS A 415 -1.88 1.64 0.53
N PHE A 416 -1.19 2.17 1.55
CA PHE A 416 -1.80 2.94 2.62
C PHE A 416 -1.71 4.45 2.37
N SER A 417 -2.79 5.15 2.69
CA SER A 417 -2.82 6.61 2.76
C SER A 417 -1.96 7.12 3.91
N SER A 418 -1.56 8.38 3.83
CA SER A 418 -0.89 9.10 4.90
C SER A 418 -1.73 9.14 6.19
N SER A 419 -3.06 9.20 6.11
CA SER A 419 -3.94 9.12 7.29
C SER A 419 -3.82 7.77 8.01
N HIS A 420 -3.76 6.67 7.26
CA HIS A 420 -3.56 5.33 7.81
C HIS A 420 -2.15 5.17 8.40
N LEU A 421 -1.12 5.65 7.70
CA LEU A 421 0.27 5.57 8.15
C LEU A 421 0.47 6.37 9.45
N ILE A 422 -0.12 7.56 9.59
CA ILE A 422 -0.10 8.30 10.85
C ILE A 422 -0.81 7.52 11.95
N SER A 423 -2.03 7.05 11.68
CA SER A 423 -2.89 6.41 12.69
C SER A 423 -2.24 5.19 13.32
N PHE A 424 -1.61 4.34 12.52
CA PHE A 424 -1.17 3.01 12.96
C PHE A 424 0.35 2.82 12.97
N TYR A 425 1.11 3.65 12.26
CA TYR A 425 2.57 3.55 12.16
C TYR A 425 3.31 4.80 12.65
N GLY A 426 2.64 5.95 12.74
CA GLY A 426 3.21 7.14 13.37
C GLY A 426 4.11 8.00 12.50
N PHE A 427 3.96 7.97 11.18
CA PHE A 427 4.79 8.77 10.29
C PHE A 427 4.06 9.20 9.01
N LEU A 428 4.60 10.24 8.36
CA LEU A 428 4.26 10.63 7.00
C LEU A 428 5.37 10.15 6.05
N PRO A 429 5.03 9.48 4.93
CA PRO A 429 6.04 9.06 3.97
C PRO A 429 6.67 10.26 3.27
N GLN A 430 7.97 10.16 2.95
CA GLN A 430 8.65 11.17 2.16
C GLN A 430 8.21 11.10 0.69
N GLY A 431 7.76 12.23 0.15
CA GLY A 431 7.34 12.37 -1.25
C GLY A 431 5.82 12.44 -1.39
N ASP A 432 5.34 12.38 -2.63
CA ASP A 432 3.92 12.44 -2.94
C ASP A 432 3.33 11.02 -2.95
N ASN A 433 2.62 10.66 -1.87
CA ASN A 433 1.99 9.35 -1.76
C ASN A 433 0.79 9.24 -2.74
N PRO A 434 0.82 8.31 -3.71
CA PRO A 434 -0.27 8.17 -4.67
C PRO A 434 -1.60 7.70 -4.06
N TYR A 435 -1.57 7.20 -2.82
CA TYR A 435 -2.73 6.74 -2.05
C TYR A 435 -3.34 7.84 -1.17
N ASP A 436 -2.81 9.07 -1.20
CA ASP A 436 -3.44 10.21 -0.55
C ASP A 436 -4.63 10.72 -1.35
N ILE A 437 -5.79 10.14 -1.03
CA ILE A 437 -7.08 10.48 -1.59
C ILE A 437 -7.94 11.26 -0.57
N ILE A 438 -8.83 12.10 -1.07
CA ILE A 438 -9.94 12.67 -0.31
C ILE A 438 -11.22 12.07 -0.89
N PRO A 439 -12.01 11.32 -0.10
CA PRO A 439 -13.31 10.84 -0.54
C PRO A 439 -14.27 12.02 -0.66
N VAL A 440 -15.13 11.99 -1.68
CA VAL A 440 -16.15 13.00 -1.95
C VAL A 440 -17.47 12.28 -2.14
N ASP A 441 -18.41 12.50 -1.23
CA ASP A 441 -19.77 12.02 -1.37
C ASP A 441 -20.58 13.04 -2.17
N ILE A 442 -21.19 12.57 -3.27
CA ILE A 442 -22.03 13.38 -4.13
C ILE A 442 -23.43 12.77 -4.09
N ASP A 443 -24.37 13.50 -3.51
CA ASP A 443 -25.76 13.04 -3.38
C ASP A 443 -26.32 12.63 -4.74
N ALA A 444 -26.73 11.36 -4.85
CA ALA A 444 -27.48 10.86 -5.99
C ALA A 444 -28.92 11.39 -5.91
N THR A 445 -29.42 11.98 -6.99
CA THR A 445 -30.85 12.30 -7.10
C THR A 445 -31.67 11.01 -7.15
N GLU A 446 -32.87 11.01 -6.55
CA GLU A 446 -33.74 9.85 -6.25
C GLU A 446 -34.09 8.90 -7.43
N ASP A 447 -33.68 9.19 -8.66
CA ASP A 447 -34.03 8.42 -9.88
C ASP A 447 -32.92 7.47 -10.38
N ASP A 448 -31.76 7.42 -9.70
CA ASP A 448 -30.63 6.55 -10.06
C ASP A 448 -30.83 5.12 -9.50
N SER A 449 -31.82 4.40 -10.04
CA SER A 449 -31.90 2.96 -9.83
C SER A 449 -30.83 2.27 -10.69
N ILE A 450 -29.90 1.58 -10.02
CA ILE A 450 -28.94 0.58 -10.51
C ILE A 450 -27.51 1.16 -10.75
N THR A 451 -26.66 1.04 -9.72
CA THR A 451 -25.18 0.95 -9.75
C THR A 451 -24.27 2.21 -9.73
N SER A 452 -24.74 3.43 -9.44
CA SER A 452 -23.80 4.56 -9.27
C SER A 452 -23.22 4.58 -7.85
N ASN A 453 -21.90 4.42 -7.74
CA ASN A 453 -21.19 4.58 -6.47
C ASN A 453 -21.30 6.08 -6.09
N SER A 454 -21.97 6.41 -4.98
CA SER A 454 -22.17 7.80 -4.55
C SER A 454 -20.88 8.47 -4.06
N THR A 455 -19.86 7.66 -3.77
CA THR A 455 -18.56 8.11 -3.28
C THR A 455 -17.54 8.10 -4.41
N HIS A 456 -16.93 9.26 -4.63
CA HIS A 456 -15.85 9.50 -5.58
C HIS A 456 -14.55 9.82 -4.85
N MET A 457 -13.42 9.79 -5.57
CA MET A 457 -12.09 10.05 -5.01
C MET A 457 -11.44 11.23 -5.74
N VAL A 458 -10.78 12.11 -4.99
CA VAL A 458 -9.84 13.09 -5.54
C VAL A 458 -8.47 12.92 -4.94
N ARG A 459 -7.43 13.40 -5.63
CA ARG A 459 -6.05 13.43 -5.13
C ARG A 459 -5.34 14.66 -5.66
N GLY A 460 -4.10 14.90 -5.21
CA GLY A 460 -3.27 15.99 -5.70
C GLY A 460 -3.15 15.98 -7.23
N THR A 461 -3.50 17.09 -7.88
CA THR A 461 -3.59 17.16 -9.35
C THR A 461 -2.22 17.04 -10.03
N TRP A 462 -1.13 17.25 -9.29
CA TRP A 462 0.25 16.99 -9.73
C TRP A 462 0.53 15.51 -10.06
N LEU A 463 -0.30 14.58 -9.60
CA LEU A 463 -0.25 13.16 -9.97
C LEU A 463 -1.01 12.84 -11.26
N LEU A 464 -1.71 13.81 -11.84
CA LEU A 464 -2.47 13.67 -13.09
C LEU A 464 -1.78 14.48 -14.18
N ARG A 465 -1.64 13.90 -15.38
CA ARG A 465 -0.84 14.50 -16.45
C ARG A 465 -1.67 15.22 -17.50
N ASN A 466 -2.92 14.80 -17.71
CA ASN A 466 -3.78 15.34 -18.76
C ASN A 466 -4.57 16.56 -18.27
N HIS A 467 -4.14 17.74 -18.70
CA HIS A 467 -4.75 19.04 -18.38
C HIS A 467 -5.54 19.62 -19.56
N ASN A 468 -5.78 18.83 -20.60
CA ASN A 468 -6.57 19.27 -21.75
C ASN A 468 -8.03 19.51 -21.35
N ILE A 469 -8.77 20.19 -22.23
CA ILE A 469 -10.23 20.35 -22.10
C ILE A 469 -10.85 18.96 -21.92
N PHE A 470 -11.87 18.90 -21.05
CA PHE A 470 -12.52 17.68 -20.56
C PHE A 470 -11.73 16.85 -19.52
N TYR A 471 -10.51 17.22 -19.17
CA TYR A 471 -9.70 16.50 -18.18
C TYR A 471 -9.22 17.39 -17.03
N TYR A 472 -8.67 18.56 -17.32
CA TYR A 472 -8.28 19.58 -16.33
C TYR A 472 -7.32 19.14 -15.21
N GLY A 473 -6.66 17.98 -15.34
CA GLY A 473 -5.89 17.37 -14.27
C GLY A 473 -6.76 16.85 -13.11
N LEU A 474 -8.02 16.50 -13.39
CA LEU A 474 -9.01 16.01 -12.43
C LEU A 474 -9.43 14.56 -12.77
N PRO A 475 -9.97 13.80 -11.79
CA PRO A 475 -10.38 12.41 -12.02
C PRO A 475 -11.56 12.31 -12.99
N LEU A 476 -11.35 11.54 -14.06
CA LEU A 476 -12.37 11.34 -15.10
C LEU A 476 -13.66 10.69 -14.57
N PRO A 477 -13.63 9.65 -13.70
CA PRO A 477 -14.87 9.07 -13.18
C PRO A 477 -15.74 10.08 -12.42
N LEU A 478 -15.12 11.01 -11.68
CA LEU A 478 -15.80 12.11 -10.99
C LEU A 478 -16.37 13.13 -11.97
N LEU A 479 -15.58 13.56 -12.95
CA LEU A 479 -16.05 14.48 -13.98
C LEU A 479 -17.23 13.89 -14.77
N ASP A 480 -17.15 12.62 -15.16
CA ASP A 480 -18.20 11.93 -15.91
C ASP A 480 -19.47 11.75 -15.09
N HIS A 481 -19.35 11.49 -13.79
CA HIS A 481 -20.50 11.48 -12.88
C HIS A 481 -21.17 12.86 -12.86
N LEU A 482 -20.41 13.93 -12.59
CA LEU A 482 -20.95 15.28 -12.52
C LEU A 482 -21.58 15.73 -13.84
N ARG A 483 -20.94 15.43 -14.98
CA ARG A 483 -21.49 15.67 -16.32
C ARG A 483 -22.86 15.03 -16.50
N ARG A 484 -22.97 13.74 -16.14
CA ARG A 484 -24.23 12.98 -16.25
C ARG A 484 -25.31 13.53 -15.34
N THR A 485 -24.96 13.90 -14.10
CA THR A 485 -25.93 14.50 -13.16
C THR A 485 -26.45 15.85 -13.68
N GLN A 486 -25.61 16.62 -14.36
CA GLN A 486 -25.97 17.95 -14.84
C GLN A 486 -26.80 17.90 -16.13
N SER A 487 -26.37 17.12 -17.13
CA SER A 487 -26.96 17.16 -18.47
C SER A 487 -27.06 15.79 -19.17
N PRO A 488 -27.83 14.81 -18.66
CA PRO A 488 -27.80 13.39 -19.08
C PRO A 488 -27.85 13.11 -20.60
N LYS A 489 -28.39 14.03 -21.39
CA LYS A 489 -28.63 13.91 -22.84
C LYS A 489 -27.52 14.49 -23.72
N LEU A 490 -26.52 15.21 -23.19
CA LEU A 490 -25.45 15.77 -24.00
C LEU A 490 -24.36 14.73 -24.33
N GLN A 491 -23.86 14.79 -25.57
CA GLN A 491 -22.63 14.09 -25.95
C GLN A 491 -21.43 14.90 -25.44
N TYR A 492 -20.92 14.52 -24.28
CA TYR A 492 -19.71 15.11 -23.71
C TYR A 492 -18.52 14.79 -24.63
N ASN A 493 -17.56 15.71 -24.74
CA ASN A 493 -16.35 15.67 -25.60
C ASN A 493 -16.47 16.30 -27.00
N THR A 494 -17.46 17.15 -27.27
CA THR A 494 -17.42 18.03 -28.45
C THR A 494 -17.34 19.49 -28.02
N LEU A 495 -16.60 20.32 -28.77
CA LEU A 495 -16.45 21.75 -28.53
C LEU A 495 -17.68 22.56 -28.94
N LEU A 496 -18.88 21.99 -28.76
CA LEU A 496 -20.13 22.69 -28.96
C LEU A 496 -20.38 23.64 -27.79
N GLN A 497 -21.00 24.78 -28.08
CA GLN A 497 -21.31 25.80 -27.10
C GLN A 497 -22.01 25.21 -25.86
N ALA A 498 -23.12 24.47 -26.03
CA ALA A 498 -23.83 23.85 -24.91
C ALA A 498 -22.97 22.89 -24.06
N ASN A 499 -21.97 22.22 -24.65
CA ASN A 499 -21.04 21.36 -23.91
C ASN A 499 -20.04 22.17 -23.10
N LEU A 500 -19.51 23.27 -23.65
CA LEU A 500 -18.61 24.16 -22.93
C LEU A 500 -19.31 24.83 -21.73
N GLU A 501 -20.58 25.18 -21.88
CA GLU A 501 -21.46 25.69 -20.81
C GLU A 501 -21.59 24.66 -19.69
N ASN A 502 -21.91 23.42 -20.04
CA ASN A 502 -22.01 22.31 -19.08
C ASN A 502 -20.68 22.06 -18.36
N GLU A 503 -19.54 22.09 -19.06
CA GLU A 503 -18.22 21.93 -18.44
C GLU A 503 -17.90 23.07 -17.46
N MET A 504 -18.27 24.31 -17.79
CA MET A 504 -18.08 25.45 -16.89
C MET A 504 -18.90 25.29 -15.60
N GLU A 505 -20.11 24.75 -15.70
CA GLU A 505 -20.94 24.46 -14.54
C GLU A 505 -20.38 23.32 -13.68
N VAL A 506 -19.91 22.23 -14.31
CA VAL A 506 -19.25 21.11 -13.61
C VAL A 506 -18.03 21.60 -12.81
N LEU A 507 -17.15 22.40 -13.43
CA LEU A 507 -15.99 22.97 -12.73
C LEU A 507 -16.40 23.99 -11.65
N GLY A 508 -17.46 24.75 -11.88
CA GLY A 508 -18.02 25.66 -10.88
C GLY A 508 -18.53 24.93 -9.64
N ARG A 509 -19.23 23.80 -9.82
CA ARG A 509 -19.70 22.95 -8.72
C ARG A 509 -18.54 22.33 -7.95
N LEU A 510 -17.56 21.75 -8.65
CA LEU A 510 -16.36 21.19 -8.00
C LEU A 510 -15.61 22.26 -7.20
N ARG A 511 -15.41 23.43 -7.78
CA ARG A 511 -14.79 24.54 -7.08
C ARG A 511 -15.55 24.90 -5.80
N SER A 512 -16.88 25.04 -5.87
CA SER A 512 -17.70 25.35 -4.69
C SER A 512 -17.56 24.29 -3.58
N ILE A 513 -17.50 23.01 -3.95
CA ILE A 513 -17.30 21.91 -2.97
C ILE A 513 -15.95 22.08 -2.28
N PHE A 514 -14.88 22.27 -3.05
CA PHE A 514 -13.53 22.33 -2.51
C PHE A 514 -13.19 23.66 -1.82
N ASP A 515 -13.89 24.75 -2.14
CA ASP A 515 -13.81 26.01 -1.39
C ASP A 515 -14.33 25.77 0.06
N CYS A 516 -15.46 25.06 0.23
CA CYS A 516 -15.97 24.67 1.57
C CYS A 516 -15.01 23.75 2.33
N VAL A 517 -14.37 22.80 1.64
CA VAL A 517 -13.35 21.93 2.25
C VAL A 517 -12.14 22.75 2.69
N MET A 518 -11.67 23.68 1.86
CA MET A 518 -10.54 24.56 2.20
C MET A 518 -10.87 25.45 3.41
N GLU A 519 -12.08 26.00 3.49
CA GLU A 519 -12.54 26.77 4.65
C GLU A 519 -12.51 25.94 5.94
N SER A 520 -12.96 24.68 5.87
CA SER A 520 -12.96 23.75 7.00
C SER A 520 -11.54 23.40 7.48
N LEU A 521 -10.56 23.31 6.57
CA LEU A 521 -9.16 23.09 6.90
C LEU A 521 -8.48 24.32 7.55
N GLY A 522 -9.06 25.50 7.41
CA GLY A 522 -8.52 26.75 7.94
C GLY A 522 -7.16 27.16 7.36
N ALA A 523 -6.64 28.30 7.80
CA ALA A 523 -5.34 28.82 7.37
C ALA A 523 -4.17 27.95 7.86
N ALA A 524 -3.04 28.01 7.16
CA ALA A 524 -1.82 27.35 7.60
C ALA A 524 -1.36 27.92 8.94
N ASP A 525 -1.24 27.06 9.94
CA ASP A 525 -0.77 27.47 11.26
C ASP A 525 0.73 27.77 11.20
N LEU A 526 1.08 29.05 11.39
CA LEU A 526 2.44 29.52 11.58
C LEU A 526 2.91 29.21 13.01
N HIS A 527 2.80 27.96 13.44
CA HIS A 527 3.40 27.53 14.71
C HIS A 527 4.93 27.52 14.58
N ASP A 528 5.62 27.84 15.68
CA ASP A 528 7.06 27.65 15.83
C ASP A 528 7.39 26.16 15.76
N ARG A 529 7.64 25.66 14.53
CA ARG A 529 7.84 24.24 14.22
C ARG A 529 9.04 23.62 14.94
N GLU A 530 9.94 24.43 15.49
CA GLU A 530 11.13 23.95 16.19
C GLU A 530 10.85 23.53 17.64
N ASN A 531 9.78 24.04 18.27
CA ASN A 531 9.47 23.82 19.69
C ASN A 531 8.18 23.01 19.95
N THR A 532 7.50 22.53 18.90
CA THR A 532 6.28 21.71 19.05
C THR A 532 6.60 20.25 19.31
N SER A 533 5.70 19.55 20.01
CA SER A 533 5.79 18.10 20.21
C SER A 533 5.67 17.35 18.88
N TRP A 534 6.22 16.14 18.84
CA TRP A 534 6.30 15.33 17.62
C TRP A 534 4.94 15.05 16.98
N ASP A 535 3.91 14.85 17.79
CA ASP A 535 2.54 14.53 17.40
C ASP A 535 1.83 15.76 16.82
N VAL A 536 1.98 16.94 17.45
CA VAL A 536 1.45 18.20 16.93
C VAL A 536 2.09 18.53 15.59
N ARG A 537 3.41 18.34 15.46
CA ARG A 537 4.10 18.54 14.19
C ARG A 537 3.55 17.63 13.10
N LEU A 538 3.39 16.34 13.39
CA LEU A 538 2.87 15.36 12.44
C LEU A 538 1.42 15.66 12.01
N ALA A 539 0.58 16.10 12.96
CA ALA A 539 -0.78 16.53 12.69
C ALA A 539 -0.84 17.77 11.78
N VAL A 540 -0.01 18.78 12.04
CA VAL A 540 0.07 20.00 11.22
C VAL A 540 0.59 19.68 9.81
N GLU A 541 1.62 18.85 9.69
CA GLU A 541 2.16 18.40 8.38
C GLU A 541 1.11 17.66 7.56
N PHE A 542 0.30 16.81 8.19
CA PHE A 542 -0.81 16.12 7.52
C PHE A 542 -1.88 17.11 7.05
N LYS A 543 -2.25 18.08 7.88
CA LYS A 543 -3.25 19.10 7.52
C LYS A 543 -2.74 20.01 6.40
N ASP A 544 -1.47 20.35 6.39
CA ASP A 544 -0.81 21.05 5.28
C ASP A 544 -0.85 20.25 3.97
N LEU A 545 -0.62 18.93 4.05
CA LEU A 545 -0.77 18.04 2.91
C LEU A 545 -2.20 18.05 2.35
N GLN A 546 -3.22 17.99 3.21
CA GLN A 546 -4.63 18.09 2.80
C GLN A 546 -4.91 19.44 2.12
N ARG A 547 -4.45 20.56 2.69
CA ARG A 547 -4.56 21.89 2.06
C ARG A 547 -3.89 21.93 0.69
N ARG A 548 -2.71 21.33 0.55
CA ARG A 548 -1.99 21.26 -0.73
C ARG A 548 -2.81 20.52 -1.79
N ILE A 549 -3.41 19.38 -1.43
CA ILE A 549 -4.28 18.61 -2.33
C ILE A 549 -5.47 19.47 -2.77
N VAL A 550 -6.23 20.02 -1.82
CA VAL A 550 -7.42 20.84 -2.11
C VAL A 550 -7.06 22.08 -2.94
N SER A 551 -5.96 22.76 -2.60
CA SER A 551 -5.48 23.92 -3.36
C SER A 551 -5.13 23.57 -4.80
N SER A 552 -4.57 22.38 -5.05
CA SER A 552 -4.26 21.94 -6.41
C SER A 552 -5.51 21.68 -7.24
N ILE A 553 -6.57 21.17 -6.62
CA ILE A 553 -7.87 20.93 -7.26
C ILE A 553 -8.53 22.27 -7.61
N LEU A 554 -8.55 23.23 -6.68
CA LEU A 554 -9.06 24.58 -6.93
C LEU A 554 -8.32 25.27 -8.07
N SER A 555 -6.99 25.19 -8.08
CA SER A 555 -6.15 25.72 -9.17
C SER A 555 -6.46 25.06 -10.51
N SER A 556 -6.67 23.75 -10.54
CA SER A 556 -7.09 23.01 -11.73
C SER A 556 -8.47 23.47 -12.23
N CYS A 557 -9.44 23.67 -11.33
CA CYS A 557 -10.76 24.19 -11.68
C CYS A 557 -10.67 25.59 -12.27
N ASP A 558 -9.94 26.51 -11.64
CA ASP A 558 -9.77 27.89 -12.13
C ASP A 558 -9.05 27.94 -13.48
N THR A 559 -8.05 27.09 -13.68
CA THR A 559 -7.34 26.96 -14.96
C THR A 559 -8.26 26.40 -16.03
N GLY A 560 -9.02 25.35 -15.72
CA GLY A 560 -10.02 24.78 -16.63
C GLY A 560 -11.11 25.77 -17.04
N LEU A 561 -11.63 26.55 -16.09
CA LEU A 561 -12.61 27.61 -16.37
C LEU A 561 -12.06 28.70 -17.31
N LYS A 562 -10.78 29.06 -17.17
CA LYS A 562 -10.12 30.00 -18.10
C LYS A 562 -9.98 29.40 -19.50
N LEU A 563 -9.59 28.12 -19.60
CA LEU A 563 -9.49 27.41 -20.88
C LEU A 563 -10.84 27.37 -21.61
N LEU A 564 -11.91 27.00 -20.89
CA LEU A 564 -13.26 26.93 -21.44
C LEU A 564 -13.78 28.30 -21.90
N LYS A 565 -13.52 29.37 -21.14
CA LYS A 565 -13.91 30.74 -21.56
C LYS A 565 -13.20 31.17 -22.83
N ASN A 566 -11.90 30.86 -22.97
CA ASN A 566 -11.16 31.18 -24.19
C ASN A 566 -11.71 30.42 -25.40
N GLU A 567 -12.02 29.14 -25.21
CA GLU A 567 -12.59 28.28 -26.25
C GLU A 567 -13.99 28.72 -26.65
N TRP A 568 -14.82 29.09 -25.67
CA TRP A 568 -16.14 29.68 -25.89
C TRP A 568 -16.08 30.95 -26.74
N CYS A 569 -15.17 31.87 -26.42
CA CYS A 569 -14.96 33.08 -27.21
C CYS A 569 -14.51 32.77 -28.64
N ARG A 570 -13.74 31.69 -28.85
CA ARG A 570 -13.34 31.23 -30.18
C ARG A 570 -14.54 30.73 -30.99
N CYS A 571 -15.41 29.90 -30.40
CA CYS A 571 -16.63 29.44 -31.05
C CYS A 571 -17.53 30.62 -31.48
N LEU A 572 -17.74 31.61 -30.60
CA LEU A 572 -18.51 32.82 -30.92
C LEU A 572 -17.89 33.64 -32.07
N ALA A 573 -16.56 33.73 -32.11
CA ALA A 573 -15.86 34.44 -33.17
C ALA A 573 -15.97 33.73 -34.52
N GLU A 574 -16.00 32.39 -34.53
CA GLU A 574 -16.20 31.58 -35.75
C GLU A 574 -17.65 31.68 -36.26
N ASP A 575 -18.64 31.62 -35.36
CA ASP A 575 -20.06 31.79 -35.72
C ASP A 575 -20.36 33.20 -36.26
N SER A 576 -19.66 34.23 -35.76
CA SER A 576 -19.81 35.62 -36.24
C SER A 576 -19.15 35.90 -37.60
N ARG A 577 -18.30 34.99 -38.10
CA ARG A 577 -17.62 35.09 -39.40
C ARG A 577 -18.30 34.24 -40.50
N GLY A 578 -19.35 33.51 -40.14
CA GLY A 578 -20.16 32.67 -41.03
C GLY A 578 -21.26 33.43 -41.76
#